data_AF-A0A2D1U390-F1
#
_entry.id   AF-A0A2D1U390-F1
#
_cell.length_a   1.000
_cell.length_b   1.000
_cell.length_c   1.000
_cell.angle_alpha   90.00
_cell.angle_beta   90.00
_cell.angle_gamma   90.00
#
_symmetry.space_group_name_H-M   'P 1'
#
loop_
_entity.id
_entity.type
_entity.pdbx_description
1 polymer ?
#
loop_
_entity_poly.entity_id
_entity_poly.type
_entity_poly.pdbx_seq_one_letter_code
_entity_poly.pdbx_strand_id
1 'polypeptide(L)'
;MAKKISKAANYARFSFQIQNRALAPFTHLKLFNGYNEEVGKCYGDMDMEIPQGLYQLRIEMNDFVEDRNYRVEAGSQVNDEIIDFKLNSAIPVYGFSSTHEYFSNPAEEWSRKSSVTGLGVSGSSLFLFLSYSEEDKPFDMGFIEAGYFSLLDADRKLKYRLRIDRVKLETGRNENAGVFFASVCFTDEMSAGQYYLIYRSPDLKREIPVYVYQDWQTQVFIRVRDFPIFASTRISLSKNGFMRNDEDMLQLDAMISKLHNGMYVLPANLMVNDVNGKWENPMLGIMACYMFLLSDITDGNYLYLKMLTSLEASIVNIHESPDMAALRLMGAVLFNSAIPEEPLSAPCMLAVGLNVFLKQSMAYPHLIEADGLVEKIFPRLVKESVYTMYEPLPQTFFVVNEKVENTVKKITKGIKFIDKLAKGVSWLIQRNRVPTMAGAAPISVPSVTTAVEATDDWVSSSIISQLSHISTDPDQLDIAAIAQQLQVTTNTVKKTLGVLKEKGAIKELGSAVLEHVDKKELRQAVADISAKIDTLLKDE
;
A
#
# COMPACT_ATOMS: atom_id res chain seq x y z
N MET A 1 31.16 65.65 -12.91
CA MET A 1 31.33 64.30 -13.49
C MET A 1 31.30 63.28 -12.36
N ALA A 2 30.14 62.69 -12.08
CA ALA A 2 30.03 61.59 -11.12
C ALA A 2 30.48 60.29 -11.81
N LYS A 3 31.59 59.72 -11.34
CA LYS A 3 32.05 58.39 -11.78
C LYS A 3 30.96 57.37 -11.41
N LYS A 4 30.30 56.81 -12.42
CA LYS A 4 29.57 55.53 -12.30
C LYS A 4 30.60 54.49 -11.87
N ILE A 5 30.73 54.28 -10.56
CA ILE A 5 31.45 53.11 -10.02
C ILE A 5 30.60 51.93 -10.44
N SER A 6 31.09 51.15 -11.41
CA SER A 6 30.38 49.96 -11.88
C SER A 6 30.28 48.98 -10.71
N LYS A 7 29.06 48.77 -10.20
CA LYS A 7 28.69 47.77 -9.19
C LYS A 7 28.90 46.31 -9.65
N ALA A 8 29.58 46.11 -10.79
CA ALA A 8 29.72 44.85 -11.51
C ALA A 8 30.83 43.93 -10.96
N ALA A 9 31.58 44.33 -9.93
CA ALA A 9 32.76 43.58 -9.49
C ALA A 9 32.55 42.61 -8.31
N ASN A 10 31.33 42.50 -7.74
CA ASN A 10 31.12 41.73 -6.50
C ASN A 10 30.29 40.45 -6.66
N TYR A 11 29.87 40.12 -7.89
CA TYR A 11 29.06 38.93 -8.16
C TYR A 11 29.89 37.88 -8.89
N ALA A 12 29.51 36.64 -8.68
CA ALA A 12 30.00 35.45 -9.36
C ALA A 12 28.80 34.71 -9.94
N ARG A 13 29.01 33.98 -11.04
CA ARG A 13 27.97 33.11 -11.60
C ARG A 13 28.08 31.73 -10.96
N PHE A 14 26.98 31.26 -10.41
CA PHE A 14 26.85 29.93 -9.83
C PHE A 14 25.92 29.09 -10.69
N SER A 15 26.43 27.97 -11.21
CA SER A 15 25.71 27.05 -12.07
C SER A 15 25.83 25.63 -11.51
N PHE A 16 24.70 24.98 -11.27
CA PHE A 16 24.61 23.58 -10.86
C PHE A 16 23.71 22.81 -11.82
N GLN A 17 24.21 21.72 -12.38
CA GLN A 17 23.50 20.91 -13.36
C GLN A 17 23.21 19.49 -12.86
N ILE A 18 22.02 18.98 -13.20
CA ILE A 18 21.64 17.60 -12.91
C ILE A 18 21.77 16.80 -14.19
N GLN A 19 22.72 15.85 -14.24
CA GLN A 19 23.00 15.10 -15.46
C GLN A 19 21.87 14.13 -15.82
N ASN A 20 21.23 13.49 -14.84
CA ASN A 20 20.06 12.66 -15.08
C ASN A 20 18.83 13.55 -15.36
N ARG A 21 18.55 13.79 -16.64
CA ARG A 21 17.49 14.69 -17.09
C ARG A 21 16.08 14.21 -16.79
N ALA A 22 15.87 12.90 -16.65
CA ALA A 22 14.59 12.35 -16.20
C ALA A 22 14.30 12.73 -14.74
N LEU A 23 15.34 12.76 -13.91
CA LEU A 23 15.22 13.09 -12.48
C LEU A 23 15.33 14.58 -12.19
N ALA A 24 16.02 15.37 -13.03
CA ALA A 24 16.24 16.80 -12.82
C ALA A 24 14.98 17.56 -12.35
N PRO A 25 13.80 17.41 -12.98
CA PRO A 25 12.62 18.18 -12.60
C PRO A 25 12.07 17.88 -11.19
N PHE A 26 12.49 16.77 -10.57
CA PHE A 26 12.07 16.35 -9.23
C PHE A 26 13.07 16.71 -8.12
N THR A 27 14.26 17.16 -8.49
CA THR A 27 15.33 17.52 -7.56
C THR A 27 15.12 18.95 -7.11
N HIS A 28 14.99 19.15 -5.81
CA HIS A 28 14.88 20.46 -5.20
C HIS A 28 16.25 20.93 -4.75
N LEU A 29 16.70 22.05 -5.29
CA LEU A 29 17.96 22.69 -4.95
C LEU A 29 17.67 23.89 -4.06
N LYS A 30 18.37 23.99 -2.92
CA LYS A 30 18.36 25.14 -2.02
C LYS A 30 19.78 25.62 -1.78
N LEU A 31 20.04 26.89 -2.04
CA LEU A 31 21.34 27.51 -1.82
C LEU A 31 21.27 28.41 -0.58
N PHE A 32 22.12 28.14 0.40
CA PHE A 32 22.25 28.90 1.63
C PHE A 32 23.57 29.67 1.64
N ASN A 33 23.57 30.90 2.15
CA ASN A 33 24.80 31.66 2.35
C ASN A 33 25.52 31.26 3.67
N GLY A 34 26.67 31.87 3.96
CA GLY A 34 27.45 31.62 5.18
C GLY A 34 26.74 32.02 6.49
N TYR A 35 25.57 32.66 6.42
CA TYR A 35 24.70 32.97 7.55
C TYR A 35 23.49 32.01 7.65
N ASN A 36 23.48 30.95 6.83
CA ASN A 36 22.38 30.00 6.71
C ASN A 36 21.05 30.62 6.23
N GLU A 37 21.12 31.73 5.49
CA GLU A 37 19.96 32.33 4.83
C GLU A 37 19.79 31.72 3.43
N GLU A 38 18.56 31.33 3.07
CA GLU A 38 18.23 30.85 1.72
C GLU A 38 18.36 32.00 0.73
N VAL A 39 19.34 31.92 -0.17
CA VAL A 39 19.59 32.92 -1.23
C VAL A 39 19.01 32.51 -2.58
N GLY A 40 18.69 31.23 -2.76
CA GLY A 40 18.10 30.71 -3.98
C GLY A 40 17.46 29.34 -3.77
N LYS A 41 16.39 29.07 -4.50
CA LYS A 41 15.78 27.75 -4.60
C LYS A 41 15.17 27.51 -5.97
N CYS A 42 15.27 26.29 -6.46
CA CYS A 42 14.61 25.87 -7.69
C CYS A 42 14.42 24.35 -7.72
N TYR A 43 13.59 23.87 -8.64
CA TYR A 43 13.59 22.48 -9.09
C TYR A 43 14.38 22.40 -10.40
N GLY A 44 15.13 21.32 -10.62
CA GLY A 44 15.97 21.17 -11.80
C GLY A 44 17.34 21.83 -11.64
N ASP A 45 17.84 22.42 -12.71
CA ASP A 45 19.15 23.08 -12.71
C ASP A 45 19.08 24.44 -11.99
N MET A 46 20.20 24.90 -11.44
CA MET A 46 20.34 26.21 -10.82
C MET A 46 21.36 27.04 -11.60
N ASP A 47 20.99 28.23 -12.06
CA ASP A 47 21.91 29.21 -12.66
C ASP A 47 21.55 30.60 -12.14
N MET A 48 22.45 31.21 -11.37
CA MET A 48 22.20 32.49 -10.72
C MET A 48 23.48 33.29 -10.47
N GLU A 49 23.33 34.60 -10.32
CA GLU A 49 24.42 35.49 -9.87
C GLU A 49 24.36 35.68 -8.35
N ILE A 50 25.45 35.38 -7.66
CA ILE A 50 25.56 35.47 -6.20
C ILE A 50 26.78 36.30 -5.78
N PRO A 51 26.72 37.03 -4.65
CA PRO A 51 27.89 37.72 -4.12
C PRO A 51 29.04 36.76 -3.77
N GLN A 52 30.27 37.26 -3.69
CA GLN A 52 31.37 36.50 -3.09
C GLN A 52 31.02 36.05 -1.65
N GLY A 53 31.42 34.84 -1.25
CA GLY A 53 31.09 34.29 0.06
C GLY A 53 31.25 32.78 0.18
N LEU A 54 30.83 32.25 1.32
CA LEU A 54 30.66 30.80 1.54
C LEU A 54 29.20 30.44 1.32
N TYR A 55 28.96 29.32 0.65
CA TYR A 55 27.63 28.83 0.33
C TYR A 55 27.51 27.33 0.60
N GLN A 56 26.31 26.89 0.95
CA GLN A 56 25.93 25.48 1.03
C GLN A 56 24.78 25.24 0.06
N LEU A 57 24.98 24.38 -0.94
CA LEU A 57 23.91 23.85 -1.78
C LEU A 57 23.39 22.57 -1.13
N ARG A 58 22.11 22.56 -0.79
CA ARG A 58 21.37 21.37 -0.41
C ARG A 58 20.62 20.83 -1.61
N ILE A 59 20.86 19.57 -1.93
CA ILE A 59 20.25 18.83 -3.03
C ILE A 59 19.28 17.82 -2.42
N GLU A 60 17.99 17.98 -2.67
CA GLU A 60 16.93 17.10 -2.13
C GLU A 60 16.23 16.35 -3.28
N MET A 61 16.36 15.03 -3.31
CA MET A 61 15.66 14.15 -4.24
C MET A 61 15.09 12.94 -3.48
N ASN A 62 13.78 12.89 -3.29
CA ASN A 62 13.11 11.83 -2.52
C ASN A 62 13.76 11.66 -1.13
N ASP A 63 14.33 10.48 -0.84
CA ASP A 63 15.03 10.18 0.41
C ASP A 63 16.54 10.52 0.36
N PHE A 64 17.01 11.02 -0.78
CA PHE A 64 18.39 11.47 -0.96
C PHE A 64 18.52 12.95 -0.60
N VAL A 65 19.41 13.24 0.33
CA VAL A 65 19.82 14.61 0.68
C VAL A 65 21.35 14.67 0.67
N GLU A 66 21.90 15.58 -0.13
CA GLU A 66 23.34 15.85 -0.19
C GLU A 66 23.58 17.34 0.01
N ASP A 67 24.49 17.69 0.93
CA ASP A 67 24.92 19.06 1.16
C ASP A 67 26.34 19.25 0.59
N ARG A 68 26.51 20.23 -0.30
CA ARG A 68 27.80 20.62 -0.89
C ARG A 68 28.17 22.04 -0.50
N ASN A 69 29.43 22.24 -0.12
CA ASN A 69 29.93 23.56 0.30
C ASN A 69 30.79 24.19 -0.78
N TYR A 70 30.55 25.47 -1.07
CA TYR A 70 31.28 26.23 -2.07
C TYR A 70 31.87 27.50 -1.45
N ARG A 71 33.10 27.83 -1.86
CA ARG A 71 33.69 29.15 -1.65
C ARG A 71 33.66 29.88 -2.99
N VAL A 72 32.98 31.01 -3.01
CA VAL A 72 32.72 31.79 -4.22
C VAL A 72 33.52 33.08 -4.15
N GLU A 73 34.34 33.35 -5.17
CA GLU A 73 35.18 34.54 -5.25
C GLU A 73 34.59 35.56 -6.24
N ALA A 74 34.85 36.84 -6.02
CA ALA A 74 34.34 37.89 -6.89
C ALA A 74 34.80 37.70 -8.35
N GLY A 75 33.86 37.74 -9.29
CA GLY A 75 34.12 37.55 -10.71
C GLY A 75 34.44 36.11 -11.12
N SER A 76 34.33 35.13 -10.21
CA SER A 76 34.49 33.72 -10.54
C SER A 76 33.24 33.12 -11.18
N GLN A 77 33.41 31.94 -11.77
CA GLN A 77 32.31 31.07 -12.19
C GLN A 77 32.45 29.75 -11.44
N VAL A 78 31.40 29.35 -10.73
CA VAL A 78 31.30 28.05 -10.09
C VAL A 78 30.38 27.19 -10.95
N ASN A 79 30.92 26.10 -11.49
CA ASN A 79 30.17 25.09 -12.22
C ASN A 79 30.34 23.76 -11.49
N ASP A 80 29.24 23.13 -11.11
CA ASP A 80 29.24 21.79 -10.53
C ASP A 80 28.03 20.99 -11.05
N GLU A 81 28.07 19.68 -10.85
CA GLU A 81 27.06 18.76 -11.33
C GLU A 81 26.85 17.56 -10.40
N ILE A 82 25.66 16.97 -10.48
CA ILE A 82 25.39 15.66 -9.89
C ILE A 82 25.08 14.65 -10.99
N ILE A 83 25.84 13.55 -10.97
CA ILE A 83 25.78 12.50 -11.98
C ILE A 83 24.84 11.38 -11.54
N ASP A 84 24.92 10.99 -10.26
CA ASP A 84 24.24 9.81 -9.75
C ASP A 84 23.56 10.11 -8.41
N PHE A 85 22.24 9.93 -8.39
CA PHE A 85 21.49 9.86 -7.15
C PHE A 85 21.47 8.39 -6.76
N LYS A 86 22.07 8.02 -5.62
CA LYS A 86 22.11 6.64 -5.11
C LYS A 86 20.72 6.17 -4.61
N LEU A 87 19.74 6.22 -5.50
CA LEU A 87 18.34 5.93 -5.26
C LEU A 87 18.10 4.43 -5.37
N ASN A 88 17.25 3.92 -4.50
CA ASN A 88 16.85 2.52 -4.51
C ASN A 88 15.39 2.41 -4.98
N SER A 89 15.13 1.56 -5.97
CA SER A 89 13.80 1.23 -6.45
C SER A 89 13.60 -0.28 -6.59
N ALA A 90 12.35 -0.73 -6.57
CA ALA A 90 12.00 -2.08 -6.99
C ALA A 90 12.08 -2.25 -8.52
N ILE A 91 12.00 -1.15 -9.27
CA ILE A 91 12.08 -1.14 -10.72
C ILE A 91 13.56 -1.26 -11.14
N PRO A 92 13.96 -2.29 -11.90
CA PRO A 92 15.36 -2.51 -12.27
C PRO A 92 15.77 -1.69 -13.51
N VAL A 93 15.52 -0.37 -13.50
CA VAL A 93 15.91 0.59 -14.55
C VAL A 93 17.27 1.21 -14.24
N TYR A 94 18.07 1.50 -15.27
CA TYR A 94 19.36 2.16 -15.08
C TYR A 94 19.20 3.56 -14.48
N GLY A 95 20.11 3.91 -13.57
CA GLY A 95 20.04 5.14 -12.78
C GLY A 95 19.64 4.93 -11.32
N PHE A 96 19.24 3.71 -10.94
CA PHE A 96 19.11 3.31 -9.53
C PHE A 96 20.33 2.51 -9.07
N SER A 97 20.77 2.74 -7.84
CA SER A 97 21.85 1.97 -7.20
C SER A 97 21.47 0.51 -6.95
N SER A 98 20.18 0.21 -6.87
CA SER A 98 19.65 -1.15 -6.72
C SER A 98 19.54 -1.91 -8.04
N THR A 99 19.77 -1.26 -9.18
CA THR A 99 19.67 -1.91 -10.50
C THR A 99 21.00 -2.53 -10.89
N HIS A 100 20.95 -3.83 -11.16
CA HIS A 100 22.06 -4.57 -11.73
C HIS A 100 21.58 -5.42 -12.92
N GLU A 101 22.52 -5.85 -13.76
CA GLU A 101 22.23 -6.67 -14.95
C GLU A 101 21.46 -7.96 -14.61
N TYR A 102 21.70 -8.54 -13.44
CA TYR A 102 21.02 -9.74 -12.96
C TYR A 102 19.56 -9.50 -12.51
N PHE A 103 19.12 -8.23 -12.45
CA PHE A 103 17.70 -7.87 -12.28
C PHE A 103 17.11 -7.31 -13.58
N SER A 104 17.84 -6.43 -14.27
CA SER A 104 17.32 -5.76 -15.47
C SER A 104 17.18 -6.71 -16.65
N ASN A 105 18.12 -7.64 -16.85
CA ASN A 105 18.05 -8.61 -17.95
C ASN A 105 16.87 -9.57 -17.78
N PRO A 106 16.67 -10.22 -16.61
CA PRO A 106 15.53 -11.13 -16.44
C PRO A 106 14.19 -10.40 -16.51
N ALA A 107 14.10 -9.19 -15.96
CA ALA A 107 12.88 -8.39 -16.07
C ALA A 107 12.53 -8.07 -17.53
N GLU A 108 13.53 -7.65 -18.32
CA GLU A 108 13.32 -7.30 -19.73
C GLU A 108 12.99 -8.55 -20.57
N GLU A 109 13.69 -9.67 -20.34
CA GLU A 109 13.44 -10.91 -21.06
C GLU A 109 12.04 -11.48 -20.74
N TRP A 110 11.72 -11.64 -19.46
CA TRP A 110 10.52 -12.36 -19.04
C TRP A 110 9.27 -11.50 -19.10
N SER A 111 9.36 -10.17 -19.06
CA SER A 111 8.20 -9.31 -19.37
C SER A 111 7.69 -9.50 -20.81
N ARG A 112 8.52 -9.99 -21.73
CA ARG A 112 8.14 -10.24 -23.14
C ARG A 112 7.80 -11.69 -23.45
N LYS A 113 7.92 -12.59 -22.47
CA LYS A 113 7.69 -14.03 -22.62
C LYS A 113 6.73 -14.51 -21.55
N SER A 114 5.63 -15.16 -21.94
CA SER A 114 4.74 -15.76 -20.95
C SER A 114 5.50 -16.79 -20.10
N SER A 115 5.33 -16.72 -18.79
CA SER A 115 5.85 -17.71 -17.85
C SER A 115 4.93 -18.93 -17.74
N VAL A 116 3.73 -18.86 -18.33
CA VAL A 116 2.70 -19.89 -18.28
C VAL A 116 2.47 -20.50 -19.68
N THR A 117 2.33 -21.83 -19.74
CA THR A 117 2.03 -22.53 -21.00
C THR A 117 0.53 -22.60 -21.24
N GLY A 118 0.08 -22.00 -22.35
CA GLY A 118 -1.27 -22.14 -22.88
C GLY A 118 -2.27 -21.09 -22.38
N LEU A 119 -2.97 -20.46 -23.34
CA LEU A 119 -3.90 -19.31 -23.25
C LEU A 119 -3.14 -17.97 -23.27
N GLY A 120 -3.52 -16.94 -24.04
CA GLY A 120 -4.58 -16.74 -25.03
C GLY A 120 -4.50 -15.27 -25.47
N VAL A 121 -4.63 -14.98 -26.77
CA VAL A 121 -4.28 -13.72 -27.49
C VAL A 121 -5.07 -12.47 -27.04
N SER A 122 -5.01 -12.14 -25.76
CA SER A 122 -5.46 -10.88 -25.21
C SER A 122 -4.30 -9.91 -25.36
N GLY A 123 -4.47 -8.81 -26.08
CA GLY A 123 -3.43 -7.76 -26.21
C GLY A 123 -2.97 -7.15 -24.87
N SER A 124 -3.55 -7.57 -23.75
CA SER A 124 -3.28 -7.10 -22.39
C SER A 124 -2.57 -8.18 -21.58
N SER A 125 -1.68 -7.80 -20.69
CA SER A 125 -0.95 -8.76 -19.85
C SER A 125 -0.65 -8.22 -18.47
N LEU A 126 -0.32 -9.14 -17.55
CA LEU A 126 0.21 -8.81 -16.23
C LEU A 126 1.63 -9.38 -16.12
N PHE A 127 2.57 -8.54 -15.71
CA PHE A 127 3.93 -8.91 -15.37
C PHE A 127 4.16 -8.61 -13.88
N LEU A 128 4.57 -9.61 -13.10
CA LEU A 128 5.00 -9.47 -11.71
C LEU A 128 6.47 -9.83 -11.62
N PHE A 129 7.26 -8.92 -11.05
CA PHE A 129 8.68 -9.06 -10.81
C PHE A 129 9.00 -8.91 -9.33
N LEU A 130 9.65 -9.92 -8.77
CA LEU A 130 10.16 -9.89 -7.39
C LEU A 130 11.69 -9.88 -7.42
N SER A 131 12.31 -8.91 -6.74
CA SER A 131 13.76 -8.79 -6.64
C SER A 131 14.26 -8.98 -5.22
N TYR A 132 15.24 -9.87 -5.04
CA TYR A 132 15.91 -10.14 -3.77
C TYR A 132 17.40 -9.86 -3.88
N SER A 133 17.97 -9.22 -2.85
CA SER A 133 19.40 -8.91 -2.77
C SER A 133 19.84 -8.81 -1.30
N GLU A 134 20.75 -9.69 -0.86
CA GLU A 134 21.38 -9.64 0.48
C GLU A 134 22.84 -10.13 0.44
N GLU A 135 23.70 -9.58 1.30
CA GLU A 135 25.13 -9.92 1.37
C GLU A 135 25.36 -11.33 1.92
N ASP A 136 24.72 -11.67 3.03
CA ASP A 136 25.08 -12.85 3.83
C ASP A 136 24.08 -14.01 3.74
N LYS A 137 22.96 -13.82 3.02
CA LYS A 137 21.85 -14.76 3.04
C LYS A 137 21.43 -15.17 1.62
N PRO A 138 21.47 -16.48 1.28
CA PRO A 138 20.89 -16.95 0.03
C PRO A 138 19.36 -16.82 0.07
N PHE A 139 18.77 -16.64 -1.11
CA PHE A 139 17.32 -16.55 -1.26
C PHE A 139 16.60 -17.83 -0.79
N ASP A 140 15.61 -17.68 0.08
CA ASP A 140 14.77 -18.79 0.54
C ASP A 140 13.58 -19.02 -0.41
N MET A 141 13.60 -20.16 -1.08
CA MET A 141 12.56 -20.59 -2.01
C MET A 141 11.23 -20.95 -1.33
N GLY A 142 11.21 -21.09 0.00
CA GLY A 142 10.06 -21.61 0.75
C GLY A 142 8.75 -20.86 0.47
N PHE A 143 8.78 -19.54 0.28
CA PHE A 143 7.54 -18.79 0.00
C PHE A 143 6.99 -18.99 -1.41
N ILE A 144 7.86 -19.22 -2.40
CA ILE A 144 7.45 -19.56 -3.78
C ILE A 144 6.93 -20.99 -3.82
N GLU A 145 7.61 -21.94 -3.18
CA GLU A 145 7.17 -23.34 -3.10
C GLU A 145 5.82 -23.47 -2.38
N ALA A 146 5.64 -22.73 -1.28
CA ALA A 146 4.37 -22.67 -0.57
C ALA A 146 3.26 -22.00 -1.39
N GLY A 147 3.61 -21.18 -2.39
CA GLY A 147 2.68 -20.44 -3.22
C GLY A 147 1.95 -19.35 -2.43
N TYR A 148 2.70 -18.60 -1.62
CA TYR A 148 2.14 -17.51 -0.82
C TYR A 148 1.56 -16.38 -1.68
N PHE A 149 2.08 -16.19 -2.90
CA PHE A 149 1.46 -15.31 -3.87
C PHE A 149 0.37 -16.03 -4.67
N SER A 150 -0.75 -15.35 -4.85
CA SER A 150 -1.87 -15.81 -5.67
C SER A 150 -2.51 -14.62 -6.38
N LEU A 151 -3.13 -14.88 -7.53
CA LEU A 151 -3.84 -13.89 -8.32
C LEU A 151 -5.31 -14.30 -8.44
N LEU A 152 -6.20 -13.38 -8.12
CA LEU A 152 -7.64 -13.54 -8.31
C LEU A 152 -8.15 -12.63 -9.42
N ASP A 153 -9.21 -13.05 -10.11
CA ASP A 153 -9.96 -12.18 -11.03
C ASP A 153 -10.92 -11.21 -10.30
N ALA A 154 -11.66 -10.42 -11.08
CA ALA A 154 -12.63 -9.44 -10.60
C ALA A 154 -13.69 -10.04 -9.67
N ASP A 155 -14.13 -11.29 -9.94
CA ASP A 155 -15.07 -12.07 -9.11
C ASP A 155 -14.40 -12.67 -7.86
N ARG A 156 -13.11 -12.38 -7.63
CA ARG A 156 -12.27 -12.96 -6.58
C ARG A 156 -12.13 -14.48 -6.70
N LYS A 157 -12.25 -15.05 -7.90
CA LYS A 157 -11.94 -16.45 -8.18
C LYS A 157 -10.45 -16.62 -8.42
N LEU A 158 -9.88 -17.69 -7.87
CA LEU A 158 -8.46 -17.99 -8.02
C LEU A 158 -8.12 -18.27 -9.49
N LYS A 159 -7.27 -17.42 -10.08
CA LYS A 159 -6.69 -17.63 -11.41
C LYS A 159 -5.38 -18.39 -11.31
N TYR A 160 -4.47 -17.87 -10.48
CA TYR A 160 -3.13 -18.45 -10.33
C TYR A 160 -2.71 -18.54 -8.88
N ARG A 161 -1.97 -19.60 -8.57
CA ARG A 161 -1.10 -19.66 -7.40
C ARG A 161 0.33 -19.64 -7.92
N LEU A 162 1.11 -18.65 -7.52
CA LEU A 162 2.46 -18.44 -8.04
C LEU A 162 3.42 -19.40 -7.36
N ARG A 163 3.57 -20.57 -7.98
CA ARG A 163 4.49 -21.65 -7.59
C ARG A 163 5.60 -21.77 -8.61
N ILE A 164 6.60 -22.59 -8.30
CA ILE A 164 7.80 -22.79 -9.12
C ILE A 164 7.48 -23.24 -10.57
N ASP A 165 6.35 -23.91 -10.81
CA ASP A 165 5.90 -24.34 -12.14
C ASP A 165 5.25 -23.21 -12.97
N ARG A 166 5.00 -22.05 -12.35
CA ARG A 166 4.29 -20.90 -12.95
C ARG A 166 5.12 -19.63 -13.02
N VAL A 167 6.30 -19.64 -12.41
CA VAL A 167 7.22 -18.51 -12.38
C VAL A 167 8.55 -18.89 -13.03
N LYS A 168 9.32 -17.88 -13.41
CA LYS A 168 10.71 -18.02 -13.79
C LYS A 168 11.56 -17.51 -12.65
N LEU A 169 12.47 -18.35 -12.19
CA LEU A 169 13.36 -18.07 -11.08
C LEU A 169 14.78 -18.05 -11.60
N GLU A 170 15.49 -16.97 -11.29
CA GLU A 170 16.92 -16.88 -11.46
C GLU A 170 17.55 -16.54 -10.11
N THR A 171 18.57 -17.28 -9.70
CA THR A 171 19.30 -17.09 -8.44
C THR A 171 20.79 -17.12 -8.70
N GLY A 172 21.56 -16.33 -7.96
CA GLY A 172 23.01 -16.39 -8.04
C GLY A 172 23.70 -15.61 -6.94
N ARG A 173 25.02 -15.49 -7.07
CA ARG A 173 25.86 -14.66 -6.23
C ARG A 173 26.73 -13.78 -7.12
N ASN A 174 26.72 -12.49 -6.88
CA ASN A 174 27.67 -11.57 -7.49
C ASN A 174 28.93 -11.56 -6.62
N GLU A 175 30.00 -12.19 -7.09
CA GLU A 175 31.26 -12.30 -6.34
C GLU A 175 31.92 -10.94 -6.07
N ASN A 176 31.82 -10.00 -7.02
CA ASN A 176 32.40 -8.67 -6.89
C ASN A 176 31.68 -7.82 -5.84
N ALA A 177 30.36 -7.94 -5.76
CA ALA A 177 29.55 -7.23 -4.78
C ALA A 177 29.43 -7.99 -3.45
N GLY A 178 29.78 -9.28 -3.41
CA GLY A 178 29.57 -10.13 -2.24
C GLY A 178 28.10 -10.49 -1.96
N VAL A 179 27.20 -10.26 -2.91
CA VAL A 179 25.74 -10.28 -2.70
C VAL A 179 25.07 -11.47 -3.37
N PHE A 180 24.19 -12.16 -2.64
CA PHE A 180 23.25 -13.11 -3.21
C PHE A 180 22.06 -12.38 -3.82
N PHE A 181 21.57 -12.87 -4.95
CA PHE A 181 20.42 -12.30 -5.64
C PHE A 181 19.42 -13.37 -6.06
N ALA A 182 18.16 -12.95 -6.18
CA ALA A 182 17.15 -13.72 -6.89
C ALA A 182 16.16 -12.81 -7.63
N SER A 183 15.71 -13.27 -8.78
CA SER A 183 14.68 -12.65 -9.61
C SER A 183 13.56 -13.67 -9.82
N VAL A 184 12.33 -13.32 -9.43
CA VAL A 184 11.14 -14.13 -9.70
C VAL A 184 10.24 -13.37 -10.68
N CYS A 185 9.97 -13.97 -11.83
CA CYS A 185 9.16 -13.37 -12.88
C CYS A 185 7.89 -14.20 -13.12
N PHE A 186 6.74 -13.55 -13.13
CA PHE A 186 5.48 -14.10 -13.61
C PHE A 186 4.94 -13.21 -14.71
N THR A 187 4.61 -13.77 -15.86
CA THR A 187 4.04 -13.03 -16.99
C THR A 187 2.94 -13.85 -17.61
N ASP A 188 1.77 -13.27 -17.79
CA ASP A 188 0.68 -13.93 -18.51
C ASP A 188 -0.21 -12.95 -19.27
N GLU A 189 -0.81 -13.40 -20.37
CA GLU A 189 -1.82 -12.64 -21.10
C GLU A 189 -3.15 -12.74 -20.35
N MET A 190 -3.82 -11.61 -20.15
CA MET A 190 -5.01 -11.52 -19.30
C MET A 190 -6.05 -10.62 -19.96
N SER A 191 -7.34 -10.89 -19.72
CA SER A 191 -8.39 -9.95 -20.10
C SER A 191 -8.22 -8.63 -19.33
N ALA A 192 -8.55 -7.51 -19.97
CA ALA A 192 -8.60 -6.24 -19.26
C ALA A 192 -9.62 -6.29 -18.10
N GLY A 193 -9.34 -5.58 -17.01
CA GLY A 193 -10.21 -5.47 -15.85
C GLY A 193 -9.47 -5.61 -14.51
N GLN A 194 -10.25 -5.73 -13.44
CA GLN A 194 -9.75 -5.79 -12.07
C GLN A 194 -9.23 -7.18 -11.70
N TYR A 195 -8.06 -7.21 -11.05
CA TYR A 195 -7.45 -8.37 -10.43
C TYR A 195 -7.01 -8.05 -8.99
N TYR A 196 -6.69 -9.10 -8.23
CA TYR A 196 -6.21 -8.98 -6.85
C TYR A 196 -4.96 -9.84 -6.65
N LEU A 197 -3.81 -9.17 -6.44
CA LEU A 197 -2.57 -9.82 -6.05
C LEU A 197 -2.59 -10.06 -4.54
N ILE A 198 -2.59 -11.32 -4.14
CA ILE A 198 -2.65 -11.73 -2.75
C ILE A 198 -1.31 -12.32 -2.34
N TYR A 199 -0.80 -11.88 -1.20
CA TYR A 199 0.26 -12.53 -0.45
C TYR A 199 -0.30 -13.05 0.87
N ARG A 200 -0.03 -14.31 1.19
CA ARG A 200 -0.41 -14.94 2.46
C ARG A 200 0.70 -15.84 3.00
N SER A 201 1.45 -15.32 3.96
CA SER A 201 2.26 -16.12 4.88
C SER A 201 1.53 -16.27 6.23
N PRO A 202 2.06 -17.10 7.15
CA PRO A 202 1.54 -17.17 8.52
C PRO A 202 1.53 -15.81 9.23
N ASP A 203 2.57 -15.02 9.02
CA ASP A 203 2.84 -13.78 9.77
C ASP A 203 2.37 -12.52 9.03
N LEU A 204 2.23 -12.56 7.71
CA LEU A 204 1.95 -11.39 6.89
C LEU A 204 0.96 -11.72 5.76
N LYS A 205 -0.10 -10.91 5.66
CA LYS A 205 -1.14 -11.07 4.66
C LYS A 205 -1.44 -9.73 4.01
N ARG A 206 -1.33 -9.65 2.69
CA ARG A 206 -1.64 -8.43 1.93
C ARG A 206 -2.40 -8.77 0.67
N GLU A 207 -3.30 -7.89 0.30
CA GLU A 207 -4.02 -7.91 -0.97
C GLU A 207 -3.88 -6.53 -1.62
N ILE A 208 -3.49 -6.54 -2.89
CA ILE A 208 -3.26 -5.34 -3.70
C ILE A 208 -4.20 -5.44 -4.91
N PRO A 209 -5.11 -4.48 -5.10
CA PRO A 209 -5.88 -4.41 -6.34
C PRO A 209 -4.95 -3.99 -7.48
N VAL A 210 -5.04 -4.69 -8.60
CA VAL A 210 -4.28 -4.41 -9.82
C VAL A 210 -5.26 -4.37 -10.98
N TYR A 211 -5.25 -3.30 -11.77
CA TYR A 211 -6.08 -3.17 -12.95
C TYR A 211 -5.26 -3.48 -14.19
N VAL A 212 -5.68 -4.46 -15.00
CA VAL A 212 -5.07 -4.78 -16.29
C VAL A 212 -5.77 -3.97 -17.37
N TYR A 213 -5.03 -3.12 -18.08
CA TYR A 213 -5.57 -2.25 -19.12
C TYR A 213 -5.50 -2.88 -20.50
N GLN A 214 -6.53 -2.64 -21.32
CA GLN A 214 -6.61 -3.19 -22.67
C GLN A 214 -5.43 -2.74 -23.55
N ASP A 215 -4.75 -3.69 -24.19
CA ASP A 215 -3.57 -3.44 -25.07
C ASP A 215 -2.32 -2.93 -24.33
N TRP A 216 -2.28 -3.08 -23.01
CA TRP A 216 -1.15 -2.74 -22.16
C TRP A 216 -0.73 -3.93 -21.30
N GLN A 217 0.57 -3.98 -20.99
CA GLN A 217 1.09 -4.80 -19.91
C GLN A 217 1.11 -3.98 -18.62
N THR A 218 0.40 -4.47 -17.60
CA THR A 218 0.53 -3.96 -16.24
C THR A 218 1.71 -4.64 -15.56
N GLN A 219 2.67 -3.86 -15.07
CA GLN A 219 3.92 -4.35 -14.51
C GLN A 219 3.98 -4.02 -13.04
N VAL A 220 4.14 -5.03 -12.19
CA VAL A 220 4.21 -4.90 -10.74
C VAL A 220 5.59 -5.33 -10.27
N PHE A 221 6.32 -4.43 -9.62
CA PHE A 221 7.66 -4.69 -9.08
C PHE A 221 7.62 -4.65 -7.56
N ILE A 222 8.19 -5.64 -6.89
CA ILE A 222 8.25 -5.71 -5.42
C ILE A 222 9.62 -6.23 -4.99
N ARG A 223 10.27 -5.55 -4.04
CA ARG A 223 11.49 -6.07 -3.40
C ARG A 223 11.14 -7.11 -2.35
N VAL A 224 11.98 -8.11 -2.21
CA VAL A 224 11.85 -9.21 -1.26
C VAL A 224 13.14 -9.30 -0.42
N ARG A 225 12.96 -9.58 0.87
CA ARG A 225 14.00 -10.04 1.79
C ARG A 225 13.57 -11.37 2.38
N ASP A 226 13.26 -11.42 3.68
CA ASP A 226 12.55 -12.52 4.33
C ASP A 226 11.07 -12.58 3.90
N PHE A 227 10.50 -11.41 3.66
CA PHE A 227 9.14 -11.21 3.20
C PHE A 227 9.12 -10.12 2.12
N PRO A 228 8.03 -10.01 1.31
CA PRO A 228 7.87 -8.89 0.39
C PRO A 228 7.82 -7.56 1.15
N ILE A 229 8.60 -6.59 0.69
CA ILE A 229 8.60 -5.23 1.21
C ILE A 229 7.54 -4.46 0.44
N PHE A 230 6.29 -4.49 0.89
CA PHE A 230 5.17 -3.87 0.17
C PHE A 230 5.31 -2.35 -0.02
N ALA A 231 6.02 -1.65 0.86
CA ALA A 231 6.37 -0.24 0.66
C ALA A 231 7.20 0.01 -0.62
N SER A 232 7.92 -1.01 -1.10
CA SER A 232 8.69 -0.95 -2.34
C SER A 232 7.86 -1.23 -3.59
N THR A 233 6.56 -1.58 -3.47
CA THR A 233 5.72 -1.89 -4.63
C THR A 233 5.73 -0.72 -5.62
N ARG A 234 5.89 -1.03 -6.90
CA ARG A 234 5.74 -0.10 -8.03
C ARG A 234 4.86 -0.75 -9.08
N ILE A 235 3.91 0.00 -9.61
CA ILE A 235 3.04 -0.44 -10.70
C ILE A 235 3.26 0.52 -11.87
N SER A 236 3.50 -0.01 -13.06
CA SER A 236 3.68 0.75 -14.29
C SER A 236 2.95 0.09 -15.46
N LEU A 237 2.87 0.79 -16.58
CA LEU A 237 2.24 0.31 -17.81
C LEU A 237 3.22 0.40 -18.98
N SER A 238 3.24 -0.63 -19.83
CA SER A 238 4.03 -0.63 -21.06
C SER A 238 3.36 -1.44 -22.16
N LYS A 239 3.55 -1.05 -23.43
CA LYS A 239 3.11 -1.84 -24.59
C LYS A 239 4.12 -2.91 -25.01
N ASN A 240 5.40 -2.72 -24.70
CA ASN A 240 6.51 -3.49 -25.29
C ASN A 240 7.24 -4.38 -24.27
N GLY A 241 6.59 -4.66 -23.15
CA GLY A 241 7.24 -5.25 -21.99
C GLY A 241 8.13 -4.24 -21.26
N PHE A 242 8.89 -4.71 -20.28
CA PHE A 242 9.78 -3.88 -19.49
C PHE A 242 10.98 -3.44 -20.32
N MET A 243 11.39 -2.17 -20.15
CA MET A 243 12.56 -1.59 -20.80
C MET A 243 13.46 -0.98 -19.74
N ARG A 244 14.69 -1.47 -19.61
CA ARG A 244 15.65 -1.05 -18.56
C ARG A 244 16.21 0.38 -18.72
N ASN A 245 15.96 1.02 -19.86
CA ASN A 245 16.38 2.40 -20.16
C ASN A 245 15.20 3.37 -20.22
N ASP A 246 14.04 2.98 -19.70
CA ASP A 246 12.83 3.78 -19.78
C ASP A 246 12.87 4.95 -18.78
N GLU A 247 13.00 6.17 -19.30
CA GLU A 247 13.02 7.38 -18.49
C GLU A 247 11.68 7.64 -17.78
N ASP A 248 10.54 7.22 -18.35
CA ASP A 248 9.23 7.38 -17.73
C ASP A 248 9.13 6.60 -16.42
N MET A 249 9.84 5.46 -16.32
CA MET A 249 9.90 4.67 -15.09
C MET A 249 10.68 5.37 -13.97
N LEU A 250 11.74 6.11 -14.31
CA LEU A 250 12.48 6.94 -13.34
C LEU A 250 11.60 8.07 -12.80
N GLN A 251 10.87 8.73 -13.70
CA GLN A 251 9.93 9.80 -13.34
C GLN A 251 8.78 9.26 -12.48
N LEU A 252 8.24 8.10 -12.83
CA LEU A 252 7.19 7.43 -12.06
C LEU A 252 7.65 7.10 -10.64
N ASP A 253 8.85 6.53 -10.47
CA ASP A 253 9.39 6.24 -9.14
C ASP A 253 9.60 7.51 -8.30
N ALA A 254 10.07 8.58 -8.93
CA ALA A 254 10.19 9.89 -8.28
C ALA A 254 8.82 10.42 -7.84
N MET A 255 7.81 10.37 -8.70
CA MET A 255 6.44 10.79 -8.36
C MET A 255 5.84 9.96 -7.22
N ILE A 256 6.03 8.64 -7.24
CA ILE A 256 5.57 7.75 -6.16
C ILE A 256 6.21 8.14 -4.84
N SER A 257 7.52 8.43 -4.85
CA SER A 257 8.25 8.86 -3.65
C SER A 257 7.76 10.22 -3.14
N LYS A 258 7.52 11.18 -4.02
CA LYS A 258 6.93 12.48 -3.65
C LYS A 258 5.52 12.31 -3.08
N LEU A 259 4.68 11.51 -3.72
CA LEU A 259 3.31 11.23 -3.28
C LEU A 259 3.30 10.55 -1.89
N HIS A 260 4.19 9.58 -1.67
CA HIS A 260 4.36 8.91 -0.38
C HIS A 260 4.73 9.90 0.74
N ASN A 261 5.60 10.87 0.42
CA ASN A 261 6.08 11.89 1.35
C ASN A 261 5.13 13.10 1.46
N GLY A 262 3.94 13.06 0.86
CA GLY A 262 2.96 14.16 0.90
C GLY A 262 3.41 15.41 0.13
N MET A 263 4.34 15.27 -0.81
CA MET A 263 4.80 16.35 -1.68
C MET A 263 4.07 16.29 -3.02
N TYR A 264 3.20 17.27 -3.28
CA TYR A 264 2.35 17.31 -4.47
C TYR A 264 2.83 18.34 -5.49
N VAL A 265 4.13 18.32 -5.78
CA VAL A 265 4.75 19.23 -6.77
C VAL A 265 4.87 18.49 -8.10
N LEU A 266 4.17 18.97 -9.12
CA LEU A 266 4.24 18.45 -10.48
C LEU A 266 5.21 19.31 -11.33
N PRO A 267 6.28 18.72 -11.89
CA PRO A 267 7.18 19.46 -12.76
C PRO A 267 6.51 20.05 -14.00
N ALA A 268 6.94 21.24 -14.41
CA ALA A 268 6.32 21.97 -15.52
C ALA A 268 6.42 21.23 -16.87
N ASN A 269 7.52 20.53 -17.13
CA ASN A 269 7.68 19.71 -18.33
C ASN A 269 6.72 18.52 -18.35
N LEU A 270 6.45 17.92 -17.19
CA LEU A 270 5.42 16.90 -17.07
C LEU A 270 4.06 17.49 -17.35
N MET A 271 3.70 18.62 -16.74
CA MET A 271 2.42 19.30 -17.03
C MET A 271 2.21 19.60 -18.53
N VAL A 272 3.27 19.91 -19.27
CA VAL A 272 3.18 20.12 -20.73
C VAL A 272 2.98 18.80 -21.48
N ASN A 273 3.69 17.74 -21.11
CA ASN A 273 3.51 16.41 -21.70
C ASN A 273 2.12 15.84 -21.39
N ASP A 274 1.67 16.03 -20.15
CA ASP A 274 0.34 15.73 -19.62
C ASP A 274 -0.78 16.28 -20.50
N VAL A 275 -0.70 17.58 -20.78
CA VAL A 275 -1.66 18.33 -21.60
C VAL A 275 -1.73 17.83 -23.03
N ASN A 276 -0.63 17.27 -23.55
CA ASN A 276 -0.53 16.89 -24.94
C ASN A 276 -0.76 15.39 -25.18
N GLY A 277 -1.08 14.61 -24.14
CA GLY A 277 -1.36 13.18 -24.24
C GLY A 277 -0.18 12.36 -24.74
N LYS A 278 1.05 12.85 -24.54
CA LYS A 278 2.29 12.20 -25.00
C LYS A 278 2.80 11.22 -23.94
N TRP A 279 1.96 10.25 -23.58
CA TRP A 279 2.29 9.24 -22.57
C TRP A 279 2.77 7.97 -23.25
N GLU A 280 4.05 7.65 -23.07
CA GLU A 280 4.52 6.28 -23.34
C GLU A 280 4.11 5.35 -22.19
N ASN A 281 4.02 5.87 -20.96
CA ASN A 281 3.48 5.19 -19.78
C ASN A 281 2.25 5.93 -19.19
N PRO A 282 1.01 5.44 -19.41
CA PRO A 282 -0.19 6.10 -18.90
C PRO A 282 -0.30 6.13 -17.36
N MET A 283 0.43 5.27 -16.65
CA MET A 283 0.47 5.32 -15.18
C MET A 283 1.09 6.63 -14.70
N LEU A 284 2.03 7.19 -15.48
CA LEU A 284 2.62 8.50 -15.22
C LEU A 284 1.54 9.59 -15.27
N GLY A 285 0.66 9.56 -16.28
CA GLY A 285 -0.44 10.51 -16.40
C GLY A 285 -1.52 10.36 -15.32
N ILE A 286 -1.83 9.11 -14.91
CA ILE A 286 -2.71 8.88 -13.75
C ILE A 286 -2.10 9.51 -12.50
N MET A 287 -0.81 9.24 -12.23
CA MET A 287 -0.10 9.81 -11.08
C MET A 287 -0.04 11.34 -11.14
N ALA A 288 0.19 11.90 -12.32
CA ALA A 288 0.26 13.35 -12.51
C ALA A 288 -1.10 14.01 -12.25
N CYS A 289 -2.20 13.39 -12.68
CA CYS A 289 -3.55 13.84 -12.33
C CYS A 289 -3.78 13.83 -10.81
N TYR A 290 -3.39 12.77 -10.11
CA TYR A 290 -3.49 12.73 -8.65
C TYR A 290 -2.66 13.82 -7.99
N MET A 291 -1.39 13.98 -8.38
CA MET A 291 -0.51 15.02 -7.82
C MET A 291 -1.06 16.42 -8.09
N PHE A 292 -1.58 16.66 -9.29
CA PHE A 292 -2.22 17.92 -9.66
C PHE A 292 -3.42 18.22 -8.76
N LEU A 293 -4.33 17.25 -8.57
CA LEU A 293 -5.53 17.41 -7.75
C LEU A 293 -5.24 17.49 -6.24
N LEU A 294 -4.08 17.03 -5.79
CA LEU A 294 -3.61 17.16 -4.41
C LEU A 294 -2.77 18.43 -4.17
N SER A 295 -2.35 19.11 -5.24
CA SER A 295 -1.58 20.35 -5.14
C SER A 295 -2.45 21.53 -4.69
N ASP A 296 -1.80 22.65 -4.34
CA ASP A 296 -2.49 23.89 -3.95
C ASP A 296 -3.08 24.66 -5.16
N ILE A 297 -3.05 24.10 -6.36
CA ILE A 297 -3.58 24.74 -7.59
C ILE A 297 -5.11 24.69 -7.56
N THR A 298 -5.75 25.86 -7.63
CA THR A 298 -7.22 25.99 -7.53
C THR A 298 -7.89 26.47 -8.82
N ASP A 299 -7.15 27.03 -9.77
CA ASP A 299 -7.66 27.65 -11.00
C ASP A 299 -7.43 26.81 -12.28
N GLY A 300 -6.98 25.56 -12.13
CA GLY A 300 -6.59 24.72 -13.27
C GLY A 300 -7.64 23.71 -13.75
N ASN A 301 -8.94 23.99 -13.64
CA ASN A 301 -10.00 23.06 -14.10
C ASN A 301 -9.83 22.68 -15.59
N TYR A 302 -9.54 23.66 -16.45
CA TYR A 302 -9.29 23.40 -17.87
C TYR A 302 -8.09 22.46 -18.09
N LEU A 303 -7.01 22.67 -17.33
CA LEU A 303 -5.81 21.84 -17.38
C LEU A 303 -6.14 20.40 -16.97
N TYR A 304 -6.78 20.23 -15.81
CA TYR A 304 -7.26 18.93 -15.33
C TYR A 304 -8.14 18.20 -16.35
N LEU A 305 -9.16 18.85 -16.91
CA LEU A 305 -10.06 18.23 -17.89
C LEU A 305 -9.29 17.78 -19.14
N LYS A 306 -8.29 18.55 -19.56
CA LYS A 306 -7.45 18.21 -20.71
C LYS A 306 -6.54 17.01 -20.41
N MET A 307 -5.99 16.91 -19.20
CA MET A 307 -5.24 15.74 -18.74
C MET A 307 -6.12 14.49 -18.71
N LEU A 308 -7.32 14.60 -18.14
CA LEU A 308 -8.28 13.49 -18.05
C LEU A 308 -8.73 13.00 -19.44
N THR A 309 -9.08 13.93 -20.33
CA THR A 309 -9.45 13.60 -21.73
C THR A 309 -8.29 12.94 -22.46
N SER A 310 -7.05 13.36 -22.20
CA SER A 310 -5.87 12.77 -22.81
C SER A 310 -5.65 11.32 -22.34
N LEU A 311 -5.82 11.06 -21.04
CA LEU A 311 -5.78 9.69 -20.49
C LEU A 311 -6.86 8.79 -21.12
N GLU A 312 -8.09 9.30 -21.25
CA GLU A 312 -9.21 8.62 -21.90
C GLU A 312 -8.95 8.29 -23.37
N ALA A 313 -8.18 9.13 -24.07
CA ALA A 313 -7.77 8.86 -25.44
C ALA A 313 -6.59 7.87 -25.54
N SER A 314 -5.73 7.79 -24.52
CA SER A 314 -4.52 6.93 -24.54
C SER A 314 -4.79 5.46 -24.23
N ILE A 315 -5.82 5.15 -23.45
CA ILE A 315 -6.13 3.78 -23.03
C ILE A 315 -7.60 3.46 -23.32
N VAL A 316 -7.82 2.39 -24.10
CA VAL A 316 -9.15 1.86 -24.41
C VAL A 316 -9.85 1.44 -23.11
N ASN A 317 -11.09 1.89 -22.93
CA ASN A 317 -11.94 1.59 -21.77
C ASN A 317 -11.34 1.98 -20.40
N ILE A 318 -10.40 2.94 -20.36
CA ILE A 318 -9.85 3.41 -19.09
C ILE A 318 -10.92 3.99 -18.16
N HIS A 319 -12.03 4.48 -18.72
CA HIS A 319 -13.14 5.05 -17.95
C HIS A 319 -13.78 4.06 -16.97
N GLU A 320 -13.61 2.74 -17.20
CA GLU A 320 -14.05 1.66 -16.31
C GLU A 320 -13.09 1.42 -15.14
N SER A 321 -11.88 1.99 -15.17
CA SER A 321 -10.91 1.87 -14.08
C SER A 321 -11.38 2.61 -12.82
N PRO A 322 -11.32 1.96 -11.64
CA PRO A 322 -11.60 2.61 -10.37
C PRO A 322 -10.80 3.90 -10.12
N ASP A 323 -9.55 3.96 -10.59
CA ASP A 323 -8.71 5.16 -10.47
C ASP A 323 -9.25 6.33 -11.31
N MET A 324 -9.85 6.07 -12.48
CA MET A 324 -10.48 7.13 -13.28
C MET A 324 -11.76 7.64 -12.63
N ALA A 325 -12.55 6.76 -12.01
CA ALA A 325 -13.70 7.17 -11.21
C ALA A 325 -13.27 8.06 -10.03
N ALA A 326 -12.16 7.72 -9.37
CA ALA A 326 -11.59 8.52 -8.29
C ALA A 326 -11.09 9.89 -8.76
N LEU A 327 -10.38 9.95 -9.89
CA LEU A 327 -9.93 11.22 -10.46
C LEU A 327 -11.11 12.13 -10.82
N ARG A 328 -12.21 11.59 -11.35
CA ARG A 328 -13.45 12.35 -11.63
C ARG A 328 -14.09 12.88 -10.34
N LEU A 329 -14.19 12.04 -9.31
CA LEU A 329 -14.74 12.44 -8.02
C LEU A 329 -13.88 13.53 -7.36
N MET A 330 -12.55 13.39 -7.39
CA MET A 330 -11.62 14.40 -6.88
C MET A 330 -11.76 15.74 -7.61
N GLY A 331 -11.82 15.72 -8.94
CA GLY A 331 -12.05 16.92 -9.74
C GLY A 331 -13.39 17.58 -9.43
N ALA A 332 -14.47 16.78 -9.30
CA ALA A 332 -15.78 17.29 -8.94
C ALA A 332 -15.78 17.99 -7.57
N VAL A 333 -15.10 17.41 -6.58
CA VAL A 333 -14.95 18.02 -5.25
C VAL A 333 -14.12 19.30 -5.30
N LEU A 334 -12.95 19.28 -5.95
CA LEU A 334 -12.04 20.42 -6.00
C LEU A 334 -12.65 21.63 -6.72
N PHE A 335 -13.34 21.38 -7.84
CA PHE A 335 -13.94 22.42 -8.67
C PHE A 335 -15.43 22.66 -8.39
N ASN A 336 -15.94 22.15 -7.27
CA ASN A 336 -17.33 22.30 -6.83
C ASN A 336 -18.36 22.00 -7.95
N SER A 337 -18.12 20.92 -8.69
CA SER A 337 -18.99 20.40 -9.74
C SER A 337 -19.88 19.29 -9.21
N ALA A 338 -20.82 18.80 -10.04
CA ALA A 338 -21.70 17.71 -9.66
C ALA A 338 -20.91 16.44 -9.31
N ILE A 339 -21.20 15.86 -8.14
CA ILE A 339 -20.60 14.61 -7.68
C ILE A 339 -21.12 13.45 -8.57
N PRO A 340 -20.23 12.58 -9.10
CA PRO A 340 -20.66 11.41 -9.86
C PRO A 340 -21.58 10.50 -9.05
N GLU A 341 -22.62 9.96 -9.67
CA GLU A 341 -23.58 9.06 -8.98
C GLU A 341 -23.14 7.59 -8.97
N GLU A 342 -22.14 7.22 -9.76
CA GLU A 342 -21.71 5.84 -9.92
C GLU A 342 -20.95 5.34 -8.67
N PRO A 343 -21.38 4.22 -8.06
CA PRO A 343 -20.69 3.64 -6.91
C PRO A 343 -19.34 3.05 -7.30
N LEU A 344 -18.39 3.08 -6.37
CA LEU A 344 -17.11 2.39 -6.54
C LEU A 344 -17.30 0.87 -6.40
N SER A 345 -17.29 0.15 -7.52
CA SER A 345 -17.50 -1.31 -7.58
C SER A 345 -16.28 -2.12 -7.13
N ALA A 346 -15.08 -1.58 -7.30
CA ALA A 346 -13.81 -2.20 -6.93
C ALA A 346 -12.83 -1.16 -6.39
N PRO A 347 -11.90 -1.55 -5.48
CA PRO A 347 -10.94 -0.61 -4.94
C PRO A 347 -9.95 -0.08 -6.00
N CYS A 348 -9.65 1.21 -5.92
CA CYS A 348 -8.61 1.89 -6.69
C CYS A 348 -7.23 1.23 -6.47
N MET A 349 -6.37 1.22 -7.49
CA MET A 349 -4.97 0.83 -7.29
C MET A 349 -4.26 1.82 -6.37
N LEU A 350 -4.56 3.12 -6.47
CA LEU A 350 -3.97 4.15 -5.60
C LEU A 350 -4.81 4.40 -4.34
N ALA A 351 -4.14 4.40 -3.19
CA ALA A 351 -4.77 4.58 -1.90
C ALA A 351 -5.46 5.95 -1.78
N VAL A 352 -4.89 6.98 -2.42
CA VAL A 352 -5.49 8.33 -2.50
C VAL A 352 -6.89 8.26 -3.10
N GLY A 353 -7.05 7.55 -4.23
CA GLY A 353 -8.33 7.44 -4.91
C GLY A 353 -9.38 6.78 -4.03
N LEU A 354 -9.02 5.66 -3.38
CA LEU A 354 -9.93 4.98 -2.45
C LEU A 354 -10.30 5.88 -1.25
N ASN A 355 -9.33 6.60 -0.69
CA ASN A 355 -9.55 7.51 0.44
C ASN A 355 -10.53 8.65 0.09
N VAL A 356 -10.53 9.12 -1.16
CA VAL A 356 -11.48 10.14 -1.61
C VAL A 356 -12.90 9.58 -1.59
N PHE A 357 -13.12 8.37 -2.11
CA PHE A 357 -14.43 7.71 -2.03
C PHE A 357 -14.87 7.51 -0.58
N LEU A 358 -13.98 7.04 0.29
CA LEU A 358 -14.28 6.86 1.71
C LEU A 358 -14.71 8.17 2.37
N LYS A 359 -13.94 9.25 2.16
CA LYS A 359 -14.26 10.58 2.69
C LYS A 359 -15.58 11.12 2.15
N GLN A 360 -15.81 11.03 0.84
CA GLN A 360 -17.03 11.56 0.22
C GLN A 360 -18.26 10.71 0.52
N SER A 361 -18.10 9.41 0.81
CA SER A 361 -19.22 8.52 1.18
C SER A 361 -19.93 8.92 2.48
N MET A 362 -19.29 9.75 3.31
CA MET A 362 -19.91 10.30 4.53
C MET A 362 -21.05 11.26 4.19
N ALA A 363 -20.87 12.08 3.15
CA ALA A 363 -21.90 13.00 2.64
C ALA A 363 -22.77 12.35 1.55
N TYR A 364 -22.20 11.42 0.78
CA TYR A 364 -22.84 10.75 -0.35
C TYR A 364 -22.76 9.23 -0.21
N PRO A 365 -23.60 8.60 0.65
CA PRO A 365 -23.50 7.17 0.95
C PRO A 365 -23.61 6.23 -0.25
N HIS A 366 -24.21 6.67 -1.35
CA HIS A 366 -24.35 5.89 -2.57
C HIS A 366 -23.02 5.66 -3.30
N LEU A 367 -21.96 6.43 -3.00
CA LEU A 367 -20.64 6.27 -3.61
C LEU A 367 -19.94 4.95 -3.24
N ILE A 368 -20.35 4.31 -2.14
CA ILE A 368 -19.85 3.00 -1.72
C ILE A 368 -21.05 2.08 -1.53
N GLU A 369 -21.11 1.03 -2.33
CA GLU A 369 -22.17 0.03 -2.24
C GLU A 369 -22.18 -0.66 -0.86
N ALA A 370 -23.36 -0.69 -0.24
CA ALA A 370 -23.57 -1.38 1.03
C ALA A 370 -23.29 -2.88 0.89
N ASP A 371 -22.54 -3.45 1.83
CA ASP A 371 -22.00 -4.82 1.79
C ASP A 371 -21.15 -5.14 0.55
N GLY A 372 -20.76 -4.11 -0.23
CA GLY A 372 -19.84 -4.22 -1.35
C GLY A 372 -18.43 -4.59 -0.90
N LEU A 373 -17.56 -4.90 -1.87
CA LEU A 373 -16.17 -5.23 -1.59
C LEU A 373 -15.45 -4.08 -0.89
N VAL A 374 -15.62 -2.85 -1.40
CA VAL A 374 -14.96 -1.64 -0.88
C VAL A 374 -15.32 -1.41 0.59
N GLU A 375 -16.58 -1.57 0.98
CA GLU A 375 -16.99 -1.46 2.39
C GLU A 375 -16.34 -2.54 3.26
N LYS A 376 -16.28 -3.79 2.77
CA LYS A 376 -15.72 -4.92 3.52
C LYS A 376 -14.21 -4.81 3.76
N ILE A 377 -13.47 -4.19 2.85
CA ILE A 377 -12.01 -4.04 2.98
C ILE A 377 -11.61 -2.83 3.83
N PHE A 378 -12.50 -1.85 4.00
CA PHE A 378 -12.22 -0.62 4.74
C PHE A 378 -11.58 -0.84 6.12
N PRO A 379 -12.11 -1.68 7.03
CA PRO A 379 -11.49 -1.91 8.34
C PRO A 379 -10.17 -2.69 8.29
N ARG A 380 -9.74 -3.11 7.10
CA ARG A 380 -8.56 -3.95 6.85
C ARG A 380 -7.48 -3.22 6.07
N LEU A 381 -7.67 -1.93 5.76
CA LEU A 381 -6.70 -1.14 5.03
C LEU A 381 -5.39 -1.03 5.79
N VAL A 382 -4.29 -1.12 5.05
CA VAL A 382 -2.93 -1.02 5.57
C VAL A 382 -2.21 0.09 4.83
N LYS A 383 -1.56 1.00 5.57
CA LYS A 383 -0.83 2.15 5.01
C LYS A 383 0.67 1.85 4.95
N GLU A 384 1.07 1.07 3.95
CA GLU A 384 2.48 0.72 3.70
C GLU A 384 3.06 1.36 2.44
N SER A 385 2.21 1.78 1.50
CA SER A 385 2.64 2.36 0.22
C SER A 385 1.63 3.39 -0.29
N VAL A 386 1.89 3.99 -1.45
CA VAL A 386 0.91 4.83 -2.17
C VAL A 386 -0.23 4.02 -2.80
N TYR A 387 -0.05 2.71 -2.94
CA TYR A 387 -1.05 1.81 -3.48
C TYR A 387 -1.99 1.34 -2.38
N THR A 388 -3.24 1.08 -2.76
CA THR A 388 -4.22 0.46 -1.88
C THR A 388 -3.73 -0.91 -1.46
N MET A 389 -3.68 -1.14 -0.16
CA MET A 389 -3.31 -2.42 0.42
C MET A 389 -4.24 -2.72 1.57
N TYR A 390 -4.63 -3.98 1.72
CA TYR A 390 -5.45 -4.41 2.85
C TYR A 390 -5.18 -5.86 3.22
N GLU A 391 -5.58 -6.25 4.42
CA GLU A 391 -5.59 -7.66 4.78
C GLU A 391 -6.66 -8.42 3.97
N PRO A 392 -6.29 -9.50 3.27
CA PRO A 392 -7.23 -10.26 2.45
C PRO A 392 -8.48 -10.67 3.22
N LEU A 393 -9.66 -10.51 2.61
CA LEU A 393 -10.91 -11.01 3.19
C LEU A 393 -10.79 -12.52 3.50
N PRO A 394 -11.46 -13.03 4.54
CA PRO A 394 -11.47 -14.47 4.84
C PRO A 394 -12.11 -15.19 3.65
N GLN A 395 -11.30 -15.85 2.84
CA GLN A 395 -11.81 -16.55 1.67
C GLN A 395 -12.37 -17.89 2.09
N THR A 396 -13.62 -18.15 1.72
CA THR A 396 -14.29 -19.45 1.85
C THR A 396 -13.57 -20.56 1.08
N PHE A 397 -12.76 -20.21 0.08
CA PHE A 397 -12.09 -21.15 -0.83
C PHE A 397 -10.96 -21.99 -0.19
N PHE A 398 -10.41 -21.58 0.94
CA PHE A 398 -9.20 -22.24 1.51
C PHE A 398 -9.52 -23.35 2.52
N VAL A 399 -10.71 -23.34 3.12
CA VAL A 399 -11.06 -24.32 4.16
C VAL A 399 -11.13 -25.73 3.59
N VAL A 400 -11.52 -25.90 2.32
CA VAL A 400 -11.61 -27.24 1.72
C VAL A 400 -10.23 -27.82 1.48
N ASN A 401 -9.30 -27.10 0.86
CA ASN A 401 -7.98 -27.65 0.58
C ASN A 401 -7.07 -27.70 1.80
N GLU A 402 -7.16 -26.78 2.76
CA GLU A 402 -6.33 -26.87 3.97
C GLU A 402 -6.84 -27.97 4.90
N LYS A 403 -8.16 -28.16 5.05
CA LYS A 403 -8.69 -29.34 5.75
C LYS A 403 -8.38 -30.62 4.99
N VAL A 404 -8.49 -30.66 3.66
CA VAL A 404 -8.15 -31.85 2.88
C VAL A 404 -6.66 -32.13 2.96
N GLU A 405 -5.79 -31.14 2.87
CA GLU A 405 -4.34 -31.30 2.94
C GLU A 405 -3.86 -31.63 4.37
N ASN A 406 -4.46 -31.04 5.41
CA ASN A 406 -4.22 -31.45 6.79
C ASN A 406 -4.79 -32.83 7.09
N THR A 407 -5.94 -33.20 6.51
CA THR A 407 -6.51 -34.55 6.58
C THR A 407 -5.62 -35.54 5.86
N VAL A 408 -5.11 -35.21 4.67
CA VAL A 408 -4.15 -36.02 3.90
C VAL A 408 -2.85 -36.16 4.69
N LYS A 409 -2.26 -35.08 5.22
CA LYS A 409 -1.05 -35.16 6.08
C LYS A 409 -1.29 -36.00 7.33
N LYS A 410 -2.46 -35.90 7.98
CA LYS A 410 -2.86 -36.75 9.11
C LYS A 410 -3.01 -38.21 8.69
N ILE A 411 -3.64 -38.49 7.55
CA ILE A 411 -3.79 -39.83 6.98
C ILE A 411 -2.43 -40.40 6.60
N THR A 412 -1.54 -39.64 5.95
CA THR A 412 -0.19 -40.10 5.58
C THR A 412 0.68 -40.35 6.81
N LYS A 413 0.60 -39.49 7.85
CA LYS A 413 1.22 -39.77 9.16
C LYS A 413 0.63 -41.02 9.81
N GLY A 414 -0.69 -41.20 9.74
CA GLY A 414 -1.41 -42.38 10.21
C GLY A 414 -0.98 -43.65 9.49
N ILE A 415 -0.86 -43.63 8.15
CA ILE A 415 -0.39 -44.75 7.33
C ILE A 415 1.07 -45.07 7.67
N LYS A 416 1.96 -44.08 7.80
CA LYS A 416 3.35 -44.30 8.25
C LYS A 416 3.42 -44.87 9.66
N PHE A 417 2.52 -44.45 10.56
CA PHE A 417 2.41 -44.97 11.91
C PHE A 417 1.88 -46.41 11.92
N ILE A 418 0.88 -46.72 11.09
CA ILE A 418 0.35 -48.08 10.88
C ILE A 418 1.41 -48.98 10.26
N ASP A 419 2.20 -48.50 9.30
CA ASP A 419 3.30 -49.28 8.71
C ASP A 419 4.42 -49.55 9.73
N LYS A 420 4.71 -48.57 10.61
CA LYS A 420 5.65 -48.73 11.73
C LYS A 420 5.10 -49.68 12.80
N LEU A 421 3.80 -49.62 13.09
CA LEU A 421 3.11 -50.56 13.96
C LEU A 421 3.04 -51.95 13.36
N ALA A 422 2.80 -52.11 12.06
CA ALA A 422 2.79 -53.40 11.39
C ALA A 422 4.18 -54.05 11.42
N LYS A 423 5.25 -53.25 11.25
CA LYS A 423 6.63 -53.69 11.46
C LYS A 423 6.92 -54.04 12.91
N GLY A 424 6.41 -53.26 13.87
CA GLY A 424 6.53 -53.54 15.31
C GLY A 424 5.70 -54.73 15.79
N VAL A 425 4.53 -54.97 15.20
CA VAL A 425 3.62 -56.09 15.46
C VAL A 425 4.15 -57.36 14.80
N SER A 426 4.74 -57.29 13.60
CA SER A 426 5.49 -58.40 13.00
C SER A 426 6.69 -58.80 13.89
N TRP A 427 7.38 -57.82 14.46
CA TRP A 427 8.44 -58.03 15.45
C TRP A 427 7.92 -58.60 16.80
N LEU A 428 6.75 -58.17 17.28
CA LEU A 428 6.11 -58.68 18.51
C LEU A 428 5.47 -60.06 18.32
N ILE A 429 4.95 -60.39 17.13
CA ILE A 429 4.41 -61.72 16.80
C ILE A 429 5.56 -62.75 16.74
N GLN A 430 6.78 -62.34 16.40
CA GLN A 430 7.99 -63.17 16.56
C GLN A 430 8.41 -63.39 18.03
N ARG A 431 7.85 -62.62 18.98
CA ARG A 431 8.22 -62.65 20.41
C ARG A 431 6.95 -62.71 21.28
N ASN A 432 6.35 -63.88 21.32
CA ASN A 432 5.22 -64.28 22.17
C ASN A 432 4.85 -63.43 23.41
N ARG A 433 3.51 -63.23 23.53
CA ARG A 433 2.64 -63.06 24.71
C ARG A 433 2.76 -61.78 25.56
N VAL A 434 1.72 -60.92 25.50
CA VAL A 434 1.19 -60.25 26.71
C VAL A 434 -0.35 -60.06 26.61
N PRO A 435 -1.11 -60.18 27.71
CA PRO A 435 -2.57 -60.02 27.76
C PRO A 435 -3.05 -58.57 27.94
N THR A 436 -4.33 -58.39 27.63
CA THR A 436 -5.14 -57.17 27.62
C THR A 436 -5.38 -56.57 29.01
N MET A 437 -5.30 -55.24 29.13
CA MET A 437 -5.91 -54.46 30.23
C MET A 437 -6.69 -53.29 29.61
N ALA A 438 -7.96 -53.17 30.01
CA ALA A 438 -8.90 -52.15 29.60
C ALA A 438 -9.14 -51.15 30.74
N GLY A 439 -9.40 -49.89 30.41
CA GLY A 439 -10.00 -48.92 31.33
C GLY A 439 -9.64 -47.47 31.00
N ALA A 440 -10.53 -46.76 30.32
CA ALA A 440 -10.52 -45.30 30.23
C ALA A 440 -11.89 -44.76 30.66
N ALA A 441 -11.91 -43.79 31.57
CA ALA A 441 -13.09 -43.05 32.01
C ALA A 441 -13.22 -41.73 31.22
N PRO A 442 -14.44 -41.14 31.11
CA PRO A 442 -14.66 -39.98 30.25
C PRO A 442 -14.46 -38.63 30.97
N ILE A 443 -14.10 -37.64 30.15
CA ILE A 443 -13.79 -36.24 30.47
C ILE A 443 -15.08 -35.40 30.47
N SER A 444 -15.19 -34.46 31.42
CA SER A 444 -16.25 -33.44 31.52
C SER A 444 -15.96 -32.19 30.70
N VAL A 445 -17.01 -31.55 30.17
CA VAL A 445 -17.00 -30.30 29.37
C VAL A 445 -17.18 -29.08 30.29
N PRO A 446 -16.55 -27.91 30.02
CA PRO A 446 -16.72 -26.71 30.84
C PRO A 446 -17.89 -25.80 30.38
N SER A 447 -18.37 -25.02 31.34
CA SER A 447 -19.47 -24.05 31.28
C SER A 447 -19.09 -22.71 30.62
N VAL A 448 -20.13 -22.07 30.09
CA VAL A 448 -20.18 -20.80 29.35
C VAL A 448 -19.85 -19.59 30.23
N THR A 449 -18.99 -18.68 29.75
CA THR A 449 -18.80 -17.33 30.30
C THR A 449 -18.65 -16.28 29.19
N THR A 450 -19.43 -15.20 29.33
CA THR A 450 -19.29 -13.79 28.87
C THR A 450 -19.39 -13.39 27.38
N ALA A 451 -20.49 -12.68 27.10
CA ALA A 451 -20.84 -11.97 25.86
C ALA A 451 -20.03 -10.68 25.58
N VAL A 452 -18.85 -10.50 26.20
CA VAL A 452 -17.98 -9.32 25.98
C VAL A 452 -16.79 -9.62 25.06
N GLU A 453 -16.56 -10.89 24.70
CA GLU A 453 -15.49 -11.30 23.75
C GLU A 453 -15.86 -11.10 22.26
N ALA A 454 -16.98 -10.45 21.92
CA ALA A 454 -17.60 -10.65 20.61
C ALA A 454 -17.50 -9.49 19.59
N THR A 455 -16.61 -8.52 19.77
CA THR A 455 -16.27 -7.59 18.68
C THR A 455 -14.80 -7.17 18.77
N ASP A 456 -13.89 -7.96 18.20
CA ASP A 456 -12.47 -7.61 18.00
C ASP A 456 -12.26 -6.46 16.98
N ASP A 457 -13.32 -5.77 16.55
CA ASP A 457 -13.24 -4.67 15.60
C ASP A 457 -13.24 -3.32 16.31
N TRP A 458 -12.23 -2.51 16.02
CA TRP A 458 -11.98 -1.20 16.64
C TRP A 458 -13.16 -0.24 16.44
N VAL A 459 -13.91 -0.38 15.34
CA VAL A 459 -15.09 0.46 15.05
C VAL A 459 -16.18 0.23 16.09
N SER A 460 -16.43 -1.03 16.47
CA SER A 460 -17.42 -1.40 17.49
C SER A 460 -17.05 -0.81 18.85
N SER A 461 -15.78 -0.94 19.26
CA SER A 461 -15.27 -0.38 20.51
C SER A 461 -15.35 1.15 20.54
N SER A 462 -15.07 1.81 19.41
CA SER A 462 -15.12 3.27 19.31
C SER A 462 -16.56 3.80 19.35
N ILE A 463 -17.49 3.11 18.68
CA ILE A 463 -18.94 3.45 18.76
C ILE A 463 -19.45 3.27 20.19
N ILE A 464 -19.15 2.14 20.85
CA ILE A 464 -19.53 1.91 22.25
C ILE A 464 -19.02 3.02 23.16
N SER A 465 -17.76 3.42 23.00
CA SER A 465 -17.16 4.52 23.76
C SER A 465 -17.92 5.84 23.56
N GLN A 466 -18.25 6.22 22.32
CA GLN A 466 -19.02 7.43 22.06
C GLN A 466 -20.44 7.37 22.62
N LEU A 467 -21.12 6.23 22.47
CA LEU A 467 -22.46 6.03 23.02
C LEU A 467 -22.49 6.17 24.55
N SER A 468 -21.39 5.80 25.24
CA SER A 468 -21.29 5.98 26.70
C SER A 468 -21.27 7.44 27.14
N HIS A 469 -20.91 8.37 26.25
CA HIS A 469 -20.83 9.81 26.53
C HIS A 469 -22.07 10.59 26.08
N ILE A 470 -22.92 10.00 25.23
CA ILE A 470 -24.08 10.65 24.65
C ILE A 470 -25.32 10.23 25.45
N SER A 471 -25.96 11.17 26.17
CA SER A 471 -27.17 10.87 26.97
C SER A 471 -28.48 10.85 26.17
N THR A 472 -28.40 10.95 24.84
CA THR A 472 -29.58 10.98 23.97
C THR A 472 -29.98 9.58 23.53
N ASP A 473 -31.25 9.45 23.19
CA ASP A 473 -31.86 8.25 22.60
C ASP A 473 -30.99 7.73 21.43
N PRO A 474 -30.62 6.44 21.41
CA PRO A 474 -29.88 5.82 20.29
C PRO A 474 -30.52 6.04 18.92
N ASP A 475 -31.84 6.21 18.86
CA ASP A 475 -32.56 6.45 17.60
C ASP A 475 -32.42 7.93 17.12
N GLN A 476 -31.81 8.81 17.91
CA GLN A 476 -31.51 10.22 17.57
C GLN A 476 -30.03 10.48 17.22
N LEU A 477 -29.21 9.43 17.09
CA LEU A 477 -27.80 9.59 16.76
C LEU A 477 -27.63 10.12 15.33
N ASP A 478 -26.83 11.17 15.18
CA ASP A 478 -26.38 11.64 13.87
C ASP A 478 -25.32 10.67 13.33
N ILE A 479 -25.79 9.68 12.56
CA ILE A 479 -24.95 8.64 11.94
C ILE A 479 -23.87 9.25 11.05
N ALA A 480 -24.15 10.36 10.36
CA ALA A 480 -23.18 11.02 9.50
C ALA A 480 -22.07 11.67 10.34
N ALA A 481 -22.42 12.31 11.46
CA ALA A 481 -21.44 12.87 12.39
C ALA A 481 -20.55 11.79 13.02
N ILE A 482 -21.12 10.65 13.43
CA ILE A 482 -20.35 9.52 13.98
C ILE A 482 -19.42 8.93 12.92
N ALA A 483 -19.94 8.70 11.72
CA ALA A 483 -19.15 8.20 10.58
C ALA A 483 -17.96 9.14 10.28
N GLN A 484 -18.21 10.45 10.26
CA GLN A 484 -17.19 11.46 10.06
C GLN A 484 -16.15 11.47 11.19
N GLN A 485 -16.58 11.39 12.45
CA GLN A 485 -15.68 11.40 13.61
C GLN A 485 -14.79 10.16 13.65
N LEU A 486 -15.35 8.99 13.34
CA LEU A 486 -14.63 7.72 13.32
C LEU A 486 -13.87 7.47 12.01
N GLN A 487 -14.04 8.37 11.02
CA GLN A 487 -13.51 8.22 9.67
C GLN A 487 -13.95 6.92 8.97
N VAL A 488 -15.17 6.45 9.23
CA VAL A 488 -15.75 5.23 8.64
C VAL A 488 -16.96 5.55 7.75
N THR A 489 -17.46 4.58 6.98
CA THR A 489 -18.67 4.80 6.16
C THR A 489 -19.94 4.80 7.02
N THR A 490 -20.99 5.50 6.58
CA THR A 490 -22.28 5.52 7.27
C THR A 490 -22.95 4.14 7.33
N ASN A 491 -22.74 3.29 6.32
CA ASN A 491 -23.23 1.91 6.29
C ASN A 491 -22.53 1.06 7.35
N THR A 492 -21.22 1.24 7.53
CA THR A 492 -20.45 0.55 8.58
C THR A 492 -20.97 0.94 9.97
N VAL A 493 -21.24 2.22 10.22
CA VAL A 493 -21.86 2.66 11.49
C VAL A 493 -23.23 2.03 11.68
N LYS A 494 -24.11 2.07 10.67
CA LYS A 494 -25.46 1.47 10.73
C LYS A 494 -25.42 -0.02 11.05
N LYS A 495 -24.55 -0.77 10.36
CA LYS A 495 -24.40 -2.20 10.54
C LYS A 495 -23.89 -2.54 11.93
N THR A 496 -22.87 -1.82 12.40
CA THR A 496 -22.33 -2.01 13.75
C THR A 496 -23.38 -1.69 14.81
N LEU A 497 -24.13 -0.60 14.68
CA LEU A 497 -25.26 -0.29 15.56
C LEU A 497 -26.34 -1.38 15.52
N GLY A 498 -26.65 -1.93 14.34
CA GLY A 498 -27.57 -3.05 14.18
C GLY A 498 -27.11 -4.29 14.96
N VAL A 499 -25.85 -4.70 14.81
CA VAL A 499 -25.25 -5.82 15.55
C VAL A 499 -25.25 -5.57 17.05
N LEU A 500 -24.92 -4.35 17.49
CA LEU A 500 -24.95 -3.97 18.91
C LEU A 500 -26.37 -3.96 19.49
N LYS A 501 -27.38 -3.57 18.70
CA LYS A 501 -28.80 -3.61 19.07
C LYS A 501 -29.29 -5.05 19.20
N GLU A 502 -28.95 -5.92 18.24
CA GLU A 502 -29.27 -7.35 18.27
C GLU A 502 -28.64 -8.08 19.46
N LYS A 503 -27.40 -7.72 19.81
CA LYS A 503 -26.69 -8.28 20.97
C LYS A 503 -27.16 -7.70 22.32
N GLY A 504 -28.09 -6.75 22.34
CA GLY A 504 -28.57 -6.11 23.57
C GLY A 504 -27.58 -5.11 24.20
N ALA A 505 -26.39 -4.93 23.64
CA ALA A 505 -25.33 -4.07 24.19
C ALA A 505 -25.77 -2.60 24.32
N ILE A 506 -26.58 -2.10 23.38
CA ILE A 506 -27.11 -0.72 23.45
C ILE A 506 -28.12 -0.58 24.61
N LYS A 507 -28.92 -1.62 24.87
CA LYS A 507 -29.91 -1.62 25.96
C LYS A 507 -29.21 -1.64 27.32
N GLU A 508 -28.14 -2.42 27.44
CA GLU A 508 -27.29 -2.49 28.64
C GLU A 508 -26.59 -1.15 28.93
N LEU A 509 -26.04 -0.49 27.90
CA LEU A 509 -25.47 0.87 28.01
C LEU A 509 -26.52 1.91 28.42
N GLY A 510 -27.71 1.87 27.81
CA GLY A 510 -28.82 2.75 28.16
C GLY A 510 -29.28 2.57 29.61
N SER A 511 -29.39 1.32 30.09
CA SER A 511 -29.72 1.03 31.49
C SER A 511 -28.60 1.44 32.45
N ALA A 512 -27.32 1.24 32.10
CA ALA A 512 -26.19 1.61 32.95
C ALA A 512 -26.02 3.13 33.08
N VAL A 513 -26.27 3.88 32.01
CA VAL A 513 -26.27 5.35 32.01
C VAL A 513 -27.48 5.91 32.76
N LEU A 514 -28.65 5.28 32.65
CA LEU A 514 -29.85 5.65 33.41
C LEU A 514 -29.72 5.32 34.91
N GLU A 515 -29.08 4.21 35.28
CA GLU A 515 -28.75 3.88 36.68
C GLU A 515 -27.68 4.82 37.27
N HIS A 516 -26.82 5.42 36.43
CA HIS A 516 -25.82 6.41 36.88
C HIS A 516 -26.38 7.80 37.20
N VAL A 517 -27.70 8.02 37.05
CA VAL A 517 -28.35 9.30 37.38
C VAL A 517 -28.81 9.36 38.84
N ASP A 518 -28.96 8.25 39.57
CA ASP A 518 -29.38 8.31 40.99
C ASP A 518 -28.21 8.18 41.98
N LYS A 519 -27.48 9.30 42.15
CA LYS A 519 -26.33 9.43 43.08
C LYS A 519 -26.68 9.35 44.58
N LYS A 520 -27.92 9.02 44.94
CA LYS A 520 -28.38 9.02 46.35
C LYS A 520 -28.20 7.65 47.02
N GLU A 521 -28.44 6.55 46.32
CA GLU A 521 -28.33 5.20 46.88
C GLU A 521 -26.89 4.70 46.94
N LEU A 522 -26.06 5.06 45.95
CA LEU A 522 -24.63 4.68 45.94
C LEU A 522 -23.86 5.32 47.10
N ARG A 523 -24.22 6.55 47.51
CA ARG A 523 -23.63 7.21 48.69
C ARG A 523 -24.02 6.52 50.00
N GLN A 524 -25.24 6.00 50.07
CA GLN A 524 -25.72 5.25 51.24
C GLN A 524 -25.04 3.88 51.33
N ALA A 525 -24.91 3.15 50.22
CA ALA A 525 -24.24 1.85 50.18
C ALA A 525 -22.74 1.95 50.54
N VAL A 526 -22.04 2.99 50.06
CA VAL A 526 -20.62 3.22 50.40
C VAL A 526 -20.46 3.64 51.88
N ALA A 527 -21.40 4.41 52.42
CA ALA A 527 -21.42 4.75 53.85
C ALA A 527 -21.67 3.52 54.73
N ASP A 528 -22.59 2.63 54.34
CA ASP A 528 -22.92 1.40 55.07
C ASP A 528 -21.77 0.38 55.03
N ILE A 529 -21.03 0.32 53.91
CA ILE A 529 -19.84 -0.53 53.77
C ILE A 529 -18.66 0.03 54.60
N SER A 530 -18.42 1.34 54.57
CA SER A 530 -17.41 1.97 55.45
C SER A 530 -17.70 1.75 56.92
N ALA A 531 -18.97 1.89 57.34
CA ALA A 531 -19.36 1.65 58.73
C ALA A 531 -19.16 0.19 59.16
N LYS A 532 -19.42 -0.79 58.27
CA LYS A 532 -19.15 -2.21 58.54
C LYS A 532 -17.65 -2.52 58.62
N ILE A 533 -16.83 -1.90 57.77
CA ILE A 533 -15.36 -2.08 57.81
C ILE A 533 -14.79 -1.49 59.10
N ASP A 534 -15.25 -0.31 59.54
CA ASP A 534 -14.82 0.31 60.81
C ASP A 534 -15.28 -0.48 62.04
N THR A 535 -16.36 -1.26 61.94
CA THR A 535 -16.81 -2.15 63.02
C THR A 535 -15.94 -3.41 63.08
N LEU A 536 -15.59 -3.99 61.92
CA LEU A 536 -14.74 -5.17 61.84
C LEU A 536 -13.27 -4.89 62.23
N LEU A 537 -12.79 -3.66 62.05
CA LEU A 537 -11.43 -3.24 62.44
C LEU A 537 -11.29 -2.82 63.91
N LYS A 538 -12.37 -2.83 64.70
CA LYS A 538 -12.35 -2.52 66.14
C LYS A 538 -12.49 -3.75 67.04
N ASP A 539 -12.83 -4.90 66.47
CA ASP A 539 -12.93 -6.20 67.16
C ASP A 539 -11.71 -7.11 66.88
N GLU A 540 -10.65 -6.57 66.27
CA GLU A 540 -9.25 -7.04 66.33
C GLU A 540 -8.40 -6.03 67.11
#